data_AF-A0A519ZGC1-F1
#
_entry.id   AF-A0A519ZGC1-F1
#
_cell.length_a   1.000
_cell.length_b   1.000
_cell.length_c   1.000
_cell.angle_alpha   90.00
_cell.angle_beta   90.00
_cell.angle_gamma   90.00
#
_symmetry.space_group_name_H-M   'P 1'
#
loop_
_entity.id
_entity.type
_entity.pdbx_description
1 polymer ?
#
loop_
_entity_poly.entity_id
_entity_poly.type
_entity_poly.pdbx_seq_one_letter_code
_entity_poly.pdbx_strand_id
1 'polypeptide(L)'
;MKKPVKSTVDLYFDKYAESHQNHTNEIIHWICVPLIFFSIMGLIWSIPFPRLDFLGRYVTYVNWFSFVMAAVILYYYYLSRTLAFLMILVIFGMSFLIVMLERWTENGGPALW
;
A
#
# COMPACT_ATOMS: atom_id res chain seq x y z
N MET A 1 11.97 36.09 -12.11
CA MET A 1 12.03 34.61 -12.07
C MET A 1 10.66 34.06 -12.46
N LYS A 2 10.58 33.15 -13.44
CA LYS A 2 9.32 32.42 -13.74
C LYS A 2 9.05 31.46 -12.58
N LYS A 3 7.85 31.49 -12.00
CA LYS A 3 7.45 30.48 -11.01
C LYS A 3 7.50 29.10 -11.68
N PRO A 4 8.05 28.07 -11.03
CA PRO A 4 8.04 26.73 -11.59
C PRO A 4 6.59 26.28 -11.80
N VAL A 5 6.33 25.61 -12.93
CA VAL A 5 5.02 25.02 -13.23
C VAL A 5 4.80 23.88 -12.24
N LYS A 6 3.70 23.91 -11.48
CA LYS A 6 3.34 22.85 -10.52
C LYS A 6 3.03 21.56 -11.27
N SER A 7 3.54 20.45 -10.76
CA SER A 7 3.21 19.11 -11.24
C SER A 7 1.82 18.68 -10.74
N THR A 8 1.27 17.58 -11.30
CA THR A 8 -0.01 17.03 -10.84
C THR A 8 0.04 16.64 -9.35
N VAL A 9 1.19 16.14 -8.87
CA VAL A 9 1.34 15.78 -7.45
C VAL A 9 1.30 17.00 -6.53
N ASP A 10 1.89 18.11 -6.97
CA ASP A 10 1.88 19.36 -6.19
C ASP A 10 0.45 19.89 -6.04
N LEU A 11 -0.36 19.79 -7.09
CA LEU A 11 -1.78 20.19 -7.05
C LEU A 11 -2.60 19.32 -6.09
N TYR A 12 -2.28 18.03 -5.96
CA TYR A 12 -2.94 17.17 -4.98
C TYR A 12 -2.51 17.51 -3.55
N PHE A 13 -1.23 17.82 -3.33
CA PHE A 13 -0.77 18.26 -2.01
C PHE A 13 -1.36 19.61 -1.60
N ASP A 14 -1.52 20.55 -2.54
CA ASP A 14 -2.20 21.82 -2.26
C ASP A 14 -3.64 21.59 -1.77
N LYS A 15 -4.42 20.78 -2.50
CA LYS A 15 -5.81 20.44 -2.13
C LYS A 15 -5.90 19.65 -0.83
N TYR A 16 -4.96 18.75 -0.58
CA TYR A 16 -4.87 18.01 0.68
C TYR A 16 -4.66 19.00 1.83
N ALA A 17 -3.70 19.92 1.70
CA ALA A 17 -3.42 20.92 2.71
C ALA A 17 -4.63 21.83 2.99
N GLU A 18 -5.39 22.25 1.99
CA GLU A 18 -6.60 23.08 2.16
C GLU A 18 -7.64 22.44 3.11
N SER A 19 -7.77 21.12 3.09
CA SER A 19 -8.70 20.37 3.94
C SER A 19 -8.11 19.91 5.28
N HIS A 20 -6.79 19.95 5.44
CA HIS A 20 -6.07 19.47 6.62
C HIS A 20 -5.47 20.63 7.43
N GLN A 21 -6.34 21.54 7.88
CA GLN A 21 -5.95 22.67 8.72
C GLN A 21 -6.08 22.38 10.23
N ASN A 22 -6.86 21.35 10.60
CA ASN A 22 -7.07 20.97 11.99
C ASN A 22 -6.04 19.91 12.43
N HIS A 23 -5.14 20.29 13.33
CA HIS A 23 -4.08 19.43 13.85
C HIS A 23 -4.57 18.11 14.46
N THR A 24 -5.70 18.12 15.19
CA THR A 24 -6.27 16.90 15.78
C THR A 24 -6.74 15.94 14.69
N ASN A 25 -7.42 16.47 13.66
CA ASN A 25 -7.88 15.66 12.54
C ASN A 25 -6.69 15.06 11.78
N GLU A 26 -5.64 15.85 11.57
CA GLU A 26 -4.41 15.38 10.93
C GLU A 26 -3.78 14.23 11.72
N ILE A 27 -3.60 14.35 13.04
CA ILE A 27 -3.05 13.28 13.89
C ILE A 27 -3.86 11.99 13.74
N ILE A 28 -5.19 12.09 13.75
CA ILE A 28 -6.07 10.94 13.55
C ILE A 28 -5.81 10.31 12.17
N HIS A 29 -5.69 11.11 11.11
CA HIS A 29 -5.40 10.61 9.76
C HIS A 29 -4.04 9.91 9.67
N TRP A 30 -3.01 10.44 10.32
CA TRP A 30 -1.67 9.82 10.36
C TRP A 30 -1.67 8.41 10.97
N ILE A 31 -2.65 8.08 11.82
CA ILE A 31 -2.81 6.73 12.39
C ILE A 31 -3.81 5.90 11.59
N CYS A 32 -5.00 6.45 11.33
CA CYS A 32 -6.09 5.72 10.70
C CYS A 32 -5.81 5.39 9.23
N VAL A 33 -5.20 6.30 8.46
CA VAL A 33 -4.96 6.05 7.03
C VAL A 33 -3.98 4.88 6.82
N PRO A 34 -2.82 4.81 7.50
CA PRO A 34 -1.95 3.63 7.39
C PRO A 34 -2.61 2.34 7.84
N LEU A 35 -3.40 2.38 8.93
CA LEU A 35 -4.10 1.19 9.42
C LEU A 35 -5.20 0.71 8.47
N ILE A 36 -5.98 1.63 7.89
CA ILE A 36 -6.99 1.30 6.87
C ILE A 36 -6.31 0.67 5.65
N PHE A 37 -5.22 1.28 5.19
CA PHE A 37 -4.47 0.75 4.06
C PHE A 37 -3.91 -0.65 4.36
N PHE A 38 -3.30 -0.84 5.53
CA PHE A 38 -2.83 -2.15 6.00
C PHE A 38 -3.95 -3.20 6.05
N SER A 39 -5.12 -2.85 6.59
CA SER A 39 -6.28 -3.73 6.65
C SER A 39 -6.77 -4.13 5.26
N ILE A 40 -6.84 -3.19 4.31
CA ILE A 40 -7.23 -3.48 2.92
C ILE A 40 -6.21 -4.40 2.26
N MET A 41 -4.90 -4.14 2.47
CA MET A 41 -3.84 -5.02 1.98
C MET A 41 -4.01 -6.44 2.51
N GLY A 42 -4.22 -6.60 3.82
CA GLY A 42 -4.45 -7.90 4.46
C GLY A 42 -5.70 -8.61 3.94
N LEU A 43 -6.81 -7.89 3.77
CA LEU A 43 -8.04 -8.45 3.22
C LEU A 43 -7.85 -8.97 1.79
N ILE A 44 -7.20 -8.21 0.92
CA ILE A 44 -6.90 -8.63 -0.46
C ILE A 44 -5.92 -9.81 -0.46
N TRP A 45 -4.91 -9.79 0.42
CA TRP A 45 -3.93 -10.87 0.56
C TRP A 45 -4.60 -12.20 0.92
N SER A 46 -5.66 -12.13 1.72
CA SER A 46 -6.34 -13.31 2.25
C SER A 46 -7.35 -13.92 1.27
N ILE A 47 -7.54 -13.31 0.09
CA ILE A 47 -8.38 -13.88 -0.97
C ILE A 47 -7.64 -15.07 -1.59
N PRO A 48 -8.26 -16.28 -1.64
CA PRO A 48 -7.64 -17.45 -2.26
C PRO A 48 -7.19 -17.15 -3.69
N PHE A 49 -5.91 -17.42 -3.96
CA PHE A 49 -5.33 -17.23 -5.28
C PHE A 49 -5.28 -18.57 -6.02
N PRO A 50 -5.74 -18.65 -7.29
CA PRO A 50 -5.68 -19.88 -8.05
C PRO A 50 -4.23 -20.34 -8.25
N ARG A 51 -3.99 -21.65 -8.16
CA ARG A 51 -2.67 -22.20 -8.46
C ARG A 51 -2.39 -22.04 -9.95
N LEU A 52 -1.38 -21.24 -10.26
CA LEU A 52 -0.93 -21.03 -11.63
C LEU A 52 0.28 -21.93 -11.90
N ASP A 53 0.03 -23.11 -12.47
CA ASP A 53 1.06 -24.16 -12.63
C ASP A 53 2.26 -23.70 -13.48
N PHE A 54 2.06 -22.78 -14.42
CA PHE A 54 3.14 -22.22 -15.24
C PHE A 54 4.15 -21.36 -14.45
N LEU A 55 3.80 -20.89 -13.25
CA LEU A 55 4.73 -20.15 -12.38
C LEU A 55 5.68 -21.08 -11.60
N GLY A 56 5.41 -22.38 -11.53
CA GLY A 56 6.24 -23.33 -10.77
C GLY A 56 6.51 -22.85 -9.33
N ARG A 57 7.78 -22.67 -8.97
CA ARG A 57 8.20 -22.16 -7.64
C ARG A 57 7.78 -20.73 -7.33
N TYR A 58 7.39 -19.95 -8.34
CA TYR A 58 7.02 -18.55 -8.18
C TYR A 58 5.57 -18.35 -7.73
N VAL A 59 4.76 -19.43 -7.75
CA VAL A 59 3.34 -19.38 -7.37
C VAL A 59 3.13 -18.85 -5.95
N THR A 60 4.10 -19.06 -5.05
CA THR A 60 4.06 -18.58 -3.66
C THR A 60 4.30 -17.08 -3.52
N TYR A 61 4.85 -16.42 -4.54
CA TYR A 61 5.15 -14.98 -4.52
C TYR A 61 4.10 -14.12 -5.23
N VAL A 62 3.10 -14.75 -5.85
CA VAL A 62 2.06 -14.05 -6.62
C VAL A 62 0.70 -14.32 -6.00
N ASN A 63 0.00 -13.25 -5.65
CA ASN A 63 -1.38 -13.27 -5.20
C ASN A 63 -2.15 -12.09 -5.82
N TRP A 64 -3.44 -11.94 -5.48
CA TRP A 64 -4.25 -10.81 -5.96
C TRP A 64 -3.64 -9.45 -5.59
N PHE A 65 -3.02 -9.36 -4.41
CA PHE A 65 -2.37 -8.14 -3.96
C PHE A 65 -1.17 -7.76 -4.84
N SER A 66 -0.44 -8.73 -5.42
CA SER A 66 0.66 -8.44 -6.36
C SER A 66 0.21 -7.61 -7.57
N PHE A 67 -0.98 -7.87 -8.12
CA PHE A 67 -1.54 -7.12 -9.24
C PHE A 67 -2.00 -5.72 -8.81
N VAL A 68 -2.63 -5.62 -7.64
CA VAL A 68 -3.05 -4.34 -7.05
C VAL A 68 -1.82 -3.47 -6.78
N MET A 69 -0.77 -4.04 -6.19
CA MET A 69 0.50 -3.35 -5.95
C MET A 69 1.10 -2.84 -7.26
N ALA A 70 1.13 -3.64 -8.33
CA ALA A 70 1.64 -3.19 -9.62
C ALA A 70 0.84 -1.98 -10.15
N ALA A 71 -0.50 -2.01 -10.09
CA ALA A 71 -1.34 -0.90 -10.50
C ALA A 71 -1.10 0.37 -9.66
N VAL A 72 -0.99 0.22 -8.33
CA VAL A 72 -0.71 1.31 -7.40
C VAL A 72 0.66 1.94 -7.71
N ILE A 73 1.71 1.14 -7.86
CA ILE A 73 3.05 1.66 -8.16
C ILE A 73 3.10 2.36 -9.51
N LEU A 74 2.44 1.82 -10.55
CA LEU A 74 2.37 2.48 -11.85
C LEU A 74 1.66 3.85 -11.76
N TYR A 75 0.56 3.93 -11.00
CA TYR A 75 -0.15 5.18 -10.77
C TYR A 75 0.73 6.21 -10.03
N TYR A 76 1.38 5.80 -8.94
CA TYR A 76 2.28 6.70 -8.22
C TYR A 76 3.52 7.06 -9.04
N TYR A 77 4.00 6.19 -9.92
CA TYR A 77 5.13 6.46 -10.79
C TYR A 77 4.79 7.53 -11.83
N TYR A 78 3.59 7.45 -12.40
CA TYR A 78 3.04 8.49 -13.27
C TYR A 78 2.94 9.84 -12.54
N LEU A 79 2.57 9.83 -11.26
CA LEU A 79 2.39 11.03 -10.46
C LEU A 79 3.72 11.65 -10.01
N SER A 80 4.63 10.86 -9.47
CA SER A 80 5.97 11.26 -9.03
C SER A 80 6.86 10.04 -8.76
N ARG A 81 8.05 10.00 -9.38
CA ARG A 81 9.01 8.89 -9.20
C ARG A 81 9.46 8.74 -7.75
N THR A 82 9.65 9.84 -7.04
CA THR A 82 10.02 9.85 -5.62
C THR A 82 8.91 9.24 -4.78
N LEU A 83 7.65 9.59 -5.07
CA LEU A 83 6.51 9.07 -4.35
C LEU A 83 6.30 7.58 -4.63
N ALA A 84 6.47 7.13 -5.88
CA ALA A 84 6.47 5.71 -6.20
C ALA A 84 7.51 4.92 -5.41
N PHE A 85 8.74 5.42 -5.29
CA PHE A 85 9.77 4.76 -4.51
C PHE A 85 9.38 4.65 -3.03
N LEU A 86 8.84 5.72 -2.44
CA LEU A 86 8.35 5.69 -1.06
C LEU A 86 7.20 4.68 -0.90
N MET A 87 6.27 4.63 -1.86
CA MET A 87 5.16 3.67 -1.84
C MET A 87 5.64 2.22 -1.93
N ILE A 88 6.70 1.94 -2.69
CA ILE A 88 7.33 0.60 -2.71
C ILE A 88 7.81 0.22 -1.31
N LEU A 89 8.50 1.14 -0.61
CA LEU A 89 9.01 0.87 0.74
C LEU A 89 7.88 0.63 1.76
N VAL A 90 6.82 1.46 1.70
CA VAL A 90 5.65 1.33 2.58
C VAL A 90 4.94 0.00 2.34
N ILE A 91 4.64 -0.33 1.08
CA ILE A 91 3.97 -1.58 0.73
C ILE A 91 4.85 -2.77 1.12
N PHE A 92 6.16 -2.72 0.86
CA PHE A 92 7.07 -3.77 1.27
C PHE A 92 7.06 -4.01 2.79
N GLY A 93 7.13 -2.94 3.59
CA GLY A 93 7.07 -3.04 5.05
C GLY A 93 5.75 -3.63 5.54
N MET A 94 4.62 -3.22 4.97
CA MET A 94 3.31 -3.74 5.32
C MET A 94 3.12 -5.19 4.86
N SER A 95 3.56 -5.56 3.66
CA SER A 95 3.54 -6.93 3.17
C SER A 95 4.41 -7.85 4.04
N PHE A 96 5.56 -7.36 4.51
CA PHE A 96 6.39 -8.09 5.47
C PHE A 96 5.62 -8.38 6.76
N LEU A 97 4.92 -7.38 7.32
CA LEU A 97 4.08 -7.57 8.50
C LEU A 97 2.93 -8.56 8.26
N ILE A 98 2.27 -8.52 7.10
CA ILE A 98 1.21 -9.46 6.74
C ILE A 98 1.75 -10.90 6.70
N VAL A 99 2.90 -11.11 6.05
CA VAL A 99 3.55 -12.43 6.00
C VAL A 99 3.96 -12.91 7.39
N MET A 100 4.40 -12.00 8.28
CA MET A 100 4.67 -12.36 9.68
C MET A 100 3.41 -12.82 10.40
N LEU A 101 2.28 -12.15 10.19
CA LEU A 101 0.99 -12.54 10.78
C LEU A 101 0.52 -13.90 10.24
N GLU A 102 0.60 -14.11 8.92
CA GLU A 102 0.27 -15.38 8.27
C GLU A 102 1.09 -16.54 8.86
N ARG A 103 2.41 -16.36 8.97
CA ARG A 103 3.29 -17.34 9.62
C ARG A 103 2.98 -17.56 11.09
N TRP A 104 2.55 -16.53 11.80
CA TRP A 104 2.16 -16.69 13.20
C TRP A 104 0.90 -17.55 13.31
N THR A 105 -0.10 -17.31 12.45
CA THR A 105 -1.30 -18.15 12.36
C THR A 105 -0.95 -19.61 12.03
N GLU A 106 -0.05 -19.86 11.07
CA GLU A 106 0.42 -21.23 10.75
C GLU A 106 1.12 -21.93 11.94
N ASN A 107 1.78 -21.16 12.82
CA ASN A 107 2.49 -21.66 14.00
C ASN A 107 1.62 -21.73 15.26
N GLY A 108 0.29 -21.83 15.12
CA GLY A 108 -0.65 -21.94 16.24
C GLY A 108 -1.05 -20.60 16.87
N GLY A 109 -0.76 -19.49 16.19
CA GLY A 109 -1.32 -18.18 16.51
C GLY A 109 -2.83 -18.11 16.22
N PRO A 110 -3.46 -16.96 16.52
CA PRO A 110 -4.88 -16.78 16.27
C PRO A 110 -5.19 -16.92 14.78
N ALA A 111 -6.30 -17.58 14.47
CA ALA A 111 -6.85 -17.62 13.13
C ALA A 111 -7.27 -16.20 12.71
N LEU A 112 -7.13 -15.92 11.41
CA LEU A 112 -7.54 -14.65 10.82
C LEU A 112 -9.06 -14.44 10.94
N TRP A 113 -9.83 -15.55 10.87
CA TRP A 113 -11.27 -15.67 11.10
C TRP A 113 -11.64 -17.13 11.42
#